data_AF-A0A9N7TPF5-F1
#
_entry.id   AF-A0A9N7TPF5-F1
#
_cell.length_a   1.000
_cell.length_b   1.000
_cell.length_c   1.000
_cell.angle_alpha   90.00
_cell.angle_beta   90.00
_cell.angle_gamma   90.00
#
_symmetry.space_group_name_H-M   'P 1'
#
loop_
_entity.id
_entity.type
_entity.pdbx_description
1 polymer ?
#
loop_
_entity_poly.entity_id
_entity_poly.type
_entity_poly.pdbx_seq_one_letter_code
_entity_poly.pdbx_strand_id
1 'polypeptide(L)'
;MLPLESGASGNTSTRDRTHGEVTACLDSGPAAFVARRAAGAPRATRQAAPCPPFPPGEGEKTHPHSSVVCSIATTAATMTEAEALENKPLQQRHTSGSGSSAPPEPPREDTVDHTYKEKEGPKPPRVIVWRNVVLMTVLHLAAAYGALLIPSASPLTLLWSVLCFVVSALGVTAGAHRLWSHRSYKASTPLKIFLSLANSMAFQNDIYEWARDHRVHHKYSETDADPHNAVRGFFFSHIGWLMLRKHPDVIEKGRKLELTDLQADKVVMFQRNYYKLSVVLMCFFIPMFVPWYLWGESLWVAYFVPALLRYTLVLNSTWLVNSAAHMWGNRPYDHGINPRENKFVTFSAIGEGYHNYHHTFPYDYATSEFGCKLNLTTCFIDFMCFLGLAKDRKRVSSELILARAQRTGDGSHRSG
;
A
#
# COMPACT_ATOMS: atom_id res chain seq x y z
N MET A 1 -9.54 -43.79 35.75
CA MET A 1 -9.95 -45.18 35.42
C MET A 1 -11.29 -45.13 34.70
N LEU A 2 -11.56 -46.14 33.86
CA LEU A 2 -12.88 -46.47 33.27
C LEU A 2 -13.79 -47.12 34.37
N PRO A 3 -15.12 -47.35 34.21
CA PRO A 3 -15.90 -47.79 33.02
C PRO A 3 -16.91 -46.72 32.48
N LEU A 4 -17.56 -46.79 31.30
CA LEU A 4 -18.23 -47.91 30.56
C LEU A 4 -19.50 -48.42 31.31
N GLU A 5 -20.56 -49.02 30.76
CA GLU A 5 -21.20 -49.17 29.42
C GLU A 5 -22.60 -49.83 29.66
N SER A 6 -23.58 -49.98 28.75
CA SER A 6 -24.00 -49.35 27.47
C SER A 6 -25.46 -49.79 27.17
N GLY A 7 -26.09 -49.36 26.05
CA GLY A 7 -27.44 -49.83 25.67
C GLY A 7 -27.96 -49.27 24.34
N ALA A 8 -28.52 -50.13 23.47
CA ALA A 8 -28.97 -49.79 22.12
C ALA A 8 -30.15 -50.65 21.62
N SER A 9 -30.73 -50.29 20.47
CA SER A 9 -31.87 -50.92 19.74
C SER A 9 -33.27 -50.78 20.39
N GLY A 10 -34.40 -50.84 19.66
CA GLY A 10 -34.58 -50.77 18.20
C GLY A 10 -35.72 -51.64 17.63
N ASN A 11 -36.77 -51.03 17.07
CA ASN A 11 -37.78 -51.58 16.13
C ASN A 11 -38.56 -50.38 15.51
N THR A 12 -38.93 -50.21 14.21
CA THR A 12 -39.28 -51.05 13.03
C THR A 12 -40.80 -51.19 12.76
N SER A 13 -41.18 -51.48 11.51
CA SER A 13 -42.55 -51.52 10.92
C SER A 13 -43.17 -50.15 10.55
N THR A 14 -43.87 -49.93 9.41
CA THR A 14 -44.23 -50.84 8.28
C THR A 14 -44.29 -50.14 6.91
N ARG A 15 -44.24 -50.96 5.85
CA ARG A 15 -44.28 -50.68 4.39
C ARG A 15 -45.59 -50.06 3.86
N ASP A 16 -45.56 -49.52 2.64
CA ASP A 16 -46.12 -50.24 1.47
C ASP A 16 -45.40 -49.89 0.13
N ARG A 17 -45.78 -50.52 -1.01
CA ARG A 17 -45.10 -50.46 -2.34
C ARG A 17 -46.05 -50.36 -3.54
N THR A 18 -45.58 -49.75 -4.63
CA THR A 18 -45.66 -50.23 -6.04
C THR A 18 -44.76 -49.31 -6.90
N HIS A 19 -43.63 -49.73 -7.48
CA HIS A 19 -43.34 -50.66 -8.61
C HIS A 19 -43.44 -50.05 -10.02
N GLY A 20 -42.33 -50.13 -10.76
CA GLY A 20 -42.15 -49.71 -12.14
C GLY A 20 -40.66 -49.72 -12.51
N GLU A 21 -40.20 -50.78 -13.18
CA GLU A 21 -38.80 -50.97 -13.62
C GLU A 21 -38.61 -50.36 -15.04
N VAL A 22 -37.41 -50.26 -15.65
CA VAL A 22 -36.62 -51.38 -16.21
C VAL A 22 -35.17 -50.93 -16.48
N THR A 23 -34.23 -51.68 -15.89
CA THR A 23 -32.89 -52.12 -16.37
C THR A 23 -31.86 -51.14 -16.95
N ALA A 24 -30.59 -51.37 -16.57
CA ALA A 24 -29.39 -50.76 -17.15
C ALA A 24 -28.44 -51.82 -17.74
N CYS A 25 -27.55 -51.42 -18.66
CA CYS A 25 -26.39 -52.21 -19.08
C CYS A 25 -25.11 -51.35 -19.13
N LEU A 26 -24.05 -51.87 -18.52
CA LEU A 26 -22.66 -51.53 -18.80
C LEU A 26 -22.05 -52.71 -19.56
N ASP A 27 -21.13 -52.47 -20.48
CA ASP A 27 -20.22 -53.54 -20.94
C ASP A 27 -18.89 -52.97 -21.47
N SER A 28 -17.89 -53.83 -21.66
CA SER A 28 -16.49 -53.44 -21.84
C SER A 28 -15.70 -54.36 -22.78
N GLY A 29 -14.84 -53.80 -23.64
CA GLY A 29 -13.89 -54.59 -24.43
C GLY A 29 -13.15 -53.79 -25.54
N PRO A 30 -11.93 -54.19 -25.98
CA PRO A 30 -11.06 -53.30 -26.76
C PRO A 30 -10.54 -53.84 -28.11
N ALA A 31 -10.33 -52.92 -29.06
CA ALA A 31 -9.46 -53.04 -30.24
C ALA A 31 -9.24 -51.64 -30.85
N ALA A 32 -8.25 -51.31 -31.68
CA ALA A 32 -6.87 -51.72 -31.93
C ALA A 32 -6.50 -51.09 -33.31
N PHE A 33 -5.51 -50.20 -33.32
CA PHE A 33 -4.58 -49.90 -34.44
C PHE A 33 -5.09 -49.82 -35.90
N VAL A 34 -4.89 -48.66 -36.56
CA VAL A 34 -4.26 -48.53 -37.90
C VAL A 34 -3.89 -47.06 -38.15
N ALA A 35 -2.77 -46.81 -38.83
CA ALA A 35 -2.31 -45.49 -39.22
C ALA A 35 -2.14 -45.37 -40.75
N ARG A 36 -2.25 -44.16 -41.31
CA ARG A 36 -1.76 -43.84 -42.67
C ARG A 36 -1.07 -42.48 -42.74
N ARG A 37 0.07 -42.45 -43.45
CA ARG A 37 0.80 -41.25 -43.91
C ARG A 37 0.59 -41.10 -45.42
N ALA A 38 0.40 -39.87 -45.89
CA ALA A 38 0.90 -39.30 -47.16
C ALA A 38 0.52 -37.80 -47.13
N ALA A 39 1.39 -36.78 -47.24
CA ALA A 39 2.52 -36.51 -48.15
C ALA A 39 2.09 -35.85 -49.48
N GLY A 40 2.69 -34.69 -49.80
CA GLY A 40 2.47 -33.95 -51.04
C GLY A 40 2.27 -32.44 -50.85
N ALA A 41 3.26 -31.64 -51.26
CA ALA A 41 3.11 -30.21 -51.52
C ALA A 41 3.16 -29.99 -53.06
N PRO A 42 2.80 -28.80 -53.58
CA PRO A 42 3.82 -27.76 -53.70
C PRO A 42 3.32 -26.32 -53.45
N ARG A 43 4.24 -25.36 -53.60
CA ARG A 43 4.10 -23.92 -53.34
C ARG A 43 4.15 -23.16 -54.68
N ALA A 44 3.31 -22.12 -54.86
CA ALA A 44 3.32 -21.26 -56.06
C ALA A 44 3.18 -19.77 -55.69
N THR A 45 3.66 -18.89 -56.57
CA THR A 45 3.74 -17.43 -56.37
C THR A 45 3.39 -16.66 -57.65
N ARG A 46 2.71 -15.50 -57.51
CA ARG A 46 2.66 -14.30 -58.41
C ARG A 46 1.58 -13.33 -57.88
N GLN A 47 1.90 -12.05 -57.62
CA GLN A 47 1.85 -10.86 -58.51
C GLN A 47 0.43 -10.25 -58.66
N ALA A 48 0.32 -9.00 -59.13
CA ALA A 48 -0.68 -8.03 -58.63
C ALA A 48 -1.34 -7.10 -59.67
N ALA A 49 -2.28 -6.25 -59.18
CA ALA A 49 -3.01 -5.14 -59.85
C ALA A 49 -4.14 -5.56 -60.85
N PRO A 50 -5.06 -4.66 -61.28
CA PRO A 50 -5.29 -3.23 -60.91
C PRO A 50 -6.75 -2.87 -60.49
N CYS A 51 -7.04 -1.58 -60.25
CA CYS A 51 -8.40 -1.00 -60.07
C CYS A 51 -8.90 -0.30 -61.35
N PRO A 52 -10.22 -0.19 -61.57
CA PRO A 52 -10.90 1.14 -61.75
C PRO A 52 -12.42 1.13 -61.33
N PRO A 53 -13.26 2.15 -61.60
CA PRO A 53 -13.12 3.63 -61.59
C PRO A 53 -14.19 4.36 -60.72
N PHE A 54 -14.16 5.71 -60.68
CA PHE A 54 -15.19 6.62 -60.13
C PHE A 54 -16.17 7.17 -61.20
N PRO A 55 -17.33 7.73 -60.79
CA PRO A 55 -17.83 9.03 -61.32
C PRO A 55 -18.33 9.97 -60.15
N PRO A 56 -18.86 11.21 -60.35
CA PRO A 56 -18.20 12.40 -59.75
C PRO A 56 -19.10 13.49 -59.09
N GLY A 57 -18.44 14.55 -58.54
CA GLY A 57 -19.02 15.87 -58.22
C GLY A 57 -19.72 16.02 -56.85
N GLU A 58 -19.80 17.18 -56.19
CA GLU A 58 -19.14 18.50 -56.33
C GLU A 58 -19.04 19.17 -54.92
N GLY A 59 -18.26 20.25 -54.74
CA GLY A 59 -18.35 21.08 -53.52
C GLY A 59 -17.02 21.61 -52.96
N GLU A 60 -16.50 22.71 -53.51
CA GLU A 60 -15.22 23.33 -53.14
C GLU A 60 -15.34 24.38 -52.00
N LYS A 61 -14.34 24.46 -51.10
CA LYS A 61 -13.81 25.74 -50.54
C LYS A 61 -12.49 25.64 -49.73
N THR A 62 -11.41 26.11 -50.39
CA THR A 62 -10.33 26.97 -49.85
C THR A 62 -9.56 26.62 -48.56
N HIS A 63 -8.32 26.18 -48.75
CA HIS A 63 -7.13 26.34 -47.89
C HIS A 63 -6.52 27.78 -48.03
N PRO A 64 -5.38 28.21 -47.38
CA PRO A 64 -4.26 27.43 -46.83
C PRO A 64 -3.61 27.91 -45.50
N HIS A 65 -2.55 27.19 -45.10
CA HIS A 65 -1.58 27.55 -44.05
C HIS A 65 -0.46 28.49 -44.58
N SER A 66 0.26 29.21 -43.70
CA SER A 66 1.68 28.91 -43.36
C SER A 66 2.33 29.97 -42.43
N SER A 67 3.55 29.67 -41.96
CA SER A 67 4.42 30.44 -41.05
C SER A 67 5.23 31.57 -41.70
N VAL A 68 5.75 32.51 -40.89
CA VAL A 68 7.05 33.21 -41.07
C VAL A 68 7.61 33.66 -39.70
N VAL A 69 8.88 34.06 -39.63
CA VAL A 69 9.68 34.37 -38.40
C VAL A 69 10.29 35.79 -38.50
N CYS A 70 10.77 36.36 -37.37
CA CYS A 70 11.95 37.26 -37.22
C CYS A 70 11.75 38.77 -36.87
N SER A 71 12.12 39.13 -35.62
CA SER A 71 13.11 40.19 -35.22
C SER A 71 12.85 41.72 -35.23
N ILE A 72 13.64 42.39 -34.35
CA ILE A 72 14.04 43.84 -34.28
C ILE A 72 12.91 44.81 -33.81
N ALA A 73 12.92 45.37 -32.59
CA ALA A 73 13.79 46.40 -31.94
C ALA A 73 13.58 47.84 -32.50
N THR A 74 13.67 48.98 -31.81
CA THR A 74 13.79 49.47 -30.41
C THR A 74 13.96 51.01 -30.52
N THR A 75 13.18 51.87 -29.86
CA THR A 75 13.45 53.31 -29.45
C THR A 75 12.13 53.98 -28.98
N ALA A 76 12.01 54.62 -27.80
CA ALA A 76 12.50 55.95 -27.32
C ALA A 76 11.57 57.13 -27.74
N ALA A 77 11.28 58.18 -26.96
CA ALA A 77 11.49 58.52 -25.52
C ALA A 77 10.62 59.76 -25.12
N THR A 78 10.92 60.40 -23.96
CA THR A 78 10.40 61.70 -23.39
C THR A 78 8.98 61.66 -22.77
N MET A 79 8.52 62.48 -21.79
CA MET A 79 9.06 63.38 -20.71
C MET A 79 7.83 63.85 -19.83
N THR A 80 7.85 64.35 -18.57
CA THR A 80 8.86 64.65 -17.50
C THR A 80 8.22 64.63 -16.07
N GLU A 81 9.01 65.02 -15.06
CA GLU A 81 8.80 65.50 -13.66
C GLU A 81 7.55 66.37 -13.36
N ALA A 82 7.05 66.55 -12.11
CA ALA A 82 7.44 66.16 -10.73
C ALA A 82 6.16 65.83 -9.88
N GLU A 83 6.06 65.69 -8.54
CA GLU A 83 6.93 65.77 -7.32
C GLU A 83 6.30 64.80 -6.24
N ALA A 84 6.35 64.80 -4.88
CA ALA A 84 6.85 65.65 -3.77
C ALA A 84 7.03 64.83 -2.45
N LEU A 85 7.34 65.52 -1.32
CA LEU A 85 7.11 65.10 0.10
C LEU A 85 7.79 63.81 0.65
N GLU A 86 9.12 63.82 0.60
CA GLU A 86 10.04 63.70 1.76
C GLU A 86 9.80 62.74 2.98
N ASN A 87 10.64 61.69 3.04
CA ASN A 87 11.43 61.11 4.17
C ASN A 87 10.92 60.84 5.62
N LYS A 88 11.16 59.57 6.03
CA LYS A 88 11.76 59.09 7.33
C LYS A 88 10.93 59.12 8.64
N PRO A 89 11.33 58.36 9.69
CA PRO A 89 12.35 57.30 9.78
C PRO A 89 11.80 55.91 10.20
N LEU A 90 12.66 54.89 10.13
CA LEU A 90 12.41 53.55 10.71
C LEU A 90 12.39 53.60 12.25
N GLN A 91 11.33 53.10 12.89
CA GLN A 91 11.34 52.75 14.31
C GLN A 91 11.55 51.24 14.50
N GLN A 92 12.68 50.86 15.08
CA GLN A 92 12.82 49.53 15.70
C GLN A 92 11.97 49.49 16.99
N ARG A 93 10.92 48.69 17.01
CA ARG A 93 10.29 48.26 18.27
C ARG A 93 10.91 46.95 18.73
N HIS A 94 11.75 47.02 19.76
CA HIS A 94 12.05 45.83 20.57
C HIS A 94 10.76 45.40 21.29
N THR A 95 10.15 44.31 20.84
CA THR A 95 9.12 43.60 21.60
C THR A 95 9.71 42.34 22.20
N SER A 96 10.16 42.44 23.45
CA SER A 96 10.53 41.28 24.27
C SER A 96 9.29 40.48 24.64
N GLY A 97 8.87 39.58 23.75
CA GLY A 97 7.77 38.64 23.96
C GLY A 97 8.30 37.22 24.09
N SER A 98 7.94 36.52 25.18
CA SER A 98 8.22 35.10 25.37
C SER A 98 7.37 34.26 24.42
N GLY A 99 7.84 34.12 23.18
CA GLY A 99 7.21 33.28 22.16
C GLY A 99 7.25 31.80 22.52
N SER A 100 6.26 31.37 23.32
CA SER A 100 5.92 29.95 23.42
C SER A 100 5.47 29.49 22.03
N SER A 101 6.35 28.80 21.31
CA SER A 101 6.03 28.24 20.00
C SER A 101 5.04 27.10 20.21
N ALA A 102 3.76 27.39 20.00
CA ALA A 102 2.72 26.37 19.92
C ALA A 102 3.19 25.25 18.98
N PRO A 103 3.06 23.97 19.37
CA PRO A 103 3.53 22.87 18.55
C PRO A 103 2.80 22.90 17.20
N PRO A 104 3.49 22.56 16.08
CA PRO A 104 2.89 22.62 14.76
C PRO A 104 1.67 21.69 14.70
N GLU A 105 0.51 22.25 14.36
CA GLU A 105 -0.73 21.47 14.29
C GLU A 105 -0.59 20.31 13.28
N PRO A 106 -1.21 19.15 13.57
CA PRO A 106 -1.30 18.07 12.59
C PRO A 106 -2.02 18.54 11.31
N PRO A 107 -1.63 18.06 10.13
CA PRO A 107 -2.39 18.30 8.91
C PRO A 107 -3.84 17.84 9.06
N ARG A 108 -4.77 18.57 8.43
CA ARG A 108 -6.23 18.38 8.59
C ARG A 108 -6.73 17.04 8.03
N GLU A 109 -5.89 16.30 7.33
CA GLU A 109 -6.17 14.94 6.84
C GLU A 109 -5.78 13.85 7.84
N ASP A 110 -4.88 14.15 8.79
CA ASP A 110 -4.35 13.20 9.76
C ASP A 110 -5.17 13.16 11.07
N THR A 111 -6.07 14.13 11.30
CA THR A 111 -6.94 14.20 12.48
C THR A 111 -8.26 13.45 12.28
N VAL A 112 -8.68 12.71 13.33
CA VAL A 112 -9.95 11.96 13.36
C VAL A 112 -11.14 12.92 13.24
N ASP A 113 -12.04 12.66 12.30
CA ASP A 113 -13.27 13.41 12.10
C ASP A 113 -14.37 12.91 13.05
N HIS A 114 -14.32 13.37 14.30
CA HIS A 114 -15.35 13.09 15.31
C HIS A 114 -16.75 13.63 14.96
N THR A 115 -16.91 14.40 13.87
CA THR A 115 -18.23 14.84 13.38
C THR A 115 -18.87 13.83 12.44
N TYR A 116 -18.10 12.87 11.91
CA TYR A 116 -18.63 11.84 11.04
C TYR A 116 -19.46 10.80 11.81
N LYS A 117 -20.62 10.49 11.26
CA LYS A 117 -21.46 9.35 11.65
C LYS A 117 -21.70 8.48 10.42
N GLU A 118 -21.76 7.17 10.61
CA GLU A 118 -22.16 6.25 9.55
C GLU A 118 -23.59 6.56 9.07
N LYS A 119 -23.88 6.23 7.81
CA LYS A 119 -25.22 6.40 7.23
C LYS A 119 -26.16 5.37 7.85
N GLU A 120 -27.30 5.83 8.38
CA GLU A 120 -28.32 4.95 8.94
C GLU A 120 -28.98 4.07 7.86
N GLY A 121 -29.44 2.87 8.24
CA GLY A 121 -30.09 1.91 7.36
C GLY A 121 -29.25 0.67 7.02
N PRO A 122 -29.67 -0.14 6.04
CA PRO A 122 -28.99 -1.39 5.68
C PRO A 122 -27.67 -1.12 4.94
N LYS A 123 -26.57 -1.65 5.48
CA LYS A 123 -25.24 -1.57 4.84
C LYS A 123 -25.24 -2.31 3.48
N PRO A 124 -24.61 -1.76 2.43
CA PRO A 124 -24.65 -2.33 1.08
C PRO A 124 -23.99 -3.72 1.01
N PRO A 125 -24.42 -4.59 0.06
CA PRO A 125 -23.95 -5.96 -0.04
C PRO A 125 -22.45 -6.06 -0.34
N ARG A 126 -21.77 -6.99 0.34
CA ARG A 126 -20.32 -7.23 0.20
C ARG A 126 -20.02 -7.97 -1.11
N VAL A 127 -19.48 -7.26 -2.10
CA VAL A 127 -19.11 -7.83 -3.41
C VAL A 127 -17.69 -8.41 -3.37
N ILE A 128 -17.57 -9.73 -3.57
CA ILE A 128 -16.29 -10.46 -3.61
C ILE A 128 -15.57 -10.22 -4.93
N VAL A 129 -14.27 -9.92 -4.86
CA VAL A 129 -13.37 -9.80 -6.02
C VAL A 129 -12.60 -11.11 -6.16
N TRP A 130 -13.22 -12.12 -6.78
CA TRP A 130 -12.68 -13.49 -6.90
C TRP A 130 -11.26 -13.58 -7.46
N ARG A 131 -10.89 -12.68 -8.39
CA ARG A 131 -9.50 -12.54 -8.86
C ARG A 131 -8.51 -12.32 -7.71
N ASN A 132 -8.86 -11.46 -6.76
CA ASN A 132 -7.98 -11.13 -5.64
C ASN A 132 -7.93 -12.29 -4.65
N VAL A 133 -9.06 -12.99 -4.42
CA VAL A 133 -9.09 -14.23 -3.62
C VAL A 133 -8.10 -15.26 -4.20
N VAL A 134 -8.22 -15.59 -5.49
CA VAL A 134 -7.34 -16.57 -6.14
C VAL A 134 -5.87 -16.15 -6.10
N LEU A 135 -5.55 -14.88 -6.39
CA LEU A 135 -4.18 -14.38 -6.36
C LEU A 135 -3.59 -14.42 -4.94
N MET A 136 -4.36 -14.08 -3.90
CA MET A 136 -3.91 -14.17 -2.51
C MET A 136 -3.73 -15.63 -2.07
N THR A 137 -4.65 -16.53 -2.41
CA THR A 137 -4.53 -17.96 -2.10
C THR A 137 -3.29 -18.57 -2.76
N VAL A 138 -3.06 -18.32 -4.05
CA VAL A 138 -1.88 -18.82 -4.78
C VAL A 138 -0.58 -18.26 -4.19
N LEU A 139 -0.54 -16.96 -3.84
CA LEU A 139 0.62 -16.33 -3.21
C LEU A 139 0.97 -16.97 -1.86
N HIS A 140 -0.02 -17.21 -0.99
CA HIS A 140 0.21 -17.80 0.32
C HIS A 140 0.58 -19.29 0.25
N LEU A 141 -0.01 -20.06 -0.68
CA LEU A 141 0.40 -21.45 -0.95
C LEU A 141 1.84 -21.52 -1.48
N ALA A 142 2.21 -20.61 -2.40
CA ALA A 142 3.57 -20.53 -2.91
C ALA A 142 4.59 -20.10 -1.83
N ALA A 143 4.21 -19.20 -0.92
CA ALA A 143 5.04 -18.84 0.23
C ALA A 143 5.20 -19.99 1.23
N ALA A 144 4.12 -20.75 1.50
CA ALA A 144 4.19 -21.95 2.33
C ALA A 144 5.14 -23.00 1.73
N TYR A 145 5.09 -23.21 0.41
CA TYR A 145 6.06 -24.06 -0.29
C TYR A 145 7.48 -23.49 -0.24
N GLY A 146 7.66 -22.17 -0.39
CA GLY A 146 8.94 -21.49 -0.22
C GLY A 146 9.54 -21.65 1.19
N ALA A 147 8.71 -21.72 2.24
CA ALA A 147 9.16 -22.02 3.59
C ALA A 147 9.77 -23.43 3.71
N LEU A 148 9.24 -24.42 2.96
CA LEU A 148 9.82 -25.77 2.87
C LEU A 148 11.16 -25.81 2.13
N LEU A 149 11.47 -24.79 1.30
CA LEU A 149 12.74 -24.67 0.57
C LEU A 149 13.83 -23.92 1.35
N ILE A 150 13.53 -23.35 2.52
CA ILE A 150 14.52 -22.66 3.37
C ILE A 150 15.76 -23.53 3.67
N PRO A 151 15.64 -24.84 4.02
CA PRO A 151 16.82 -25.68 4.28
C PRO A 151 17.68 -25.96 3.04
N SER A 152 17.19 -25.65 1.84
CA SER A 152 17.92 -25.79 0.57
C SER A 152 18.50 -24.46 0.06
N ALA A 153 18.23 -23.34 0.73
CA ALA A 153 18.72 -22.03 0.35
C ALA A 153 20.12 -21.77 0.92
N SER A 154 20.99 -21.16 0.10
CA SER A 154 22.31 -20.73 0.58
C SER A 154 22.19 -19.62 1.66
N PRO A 155 23.15 -19.52 2.61
CA PRO A 155 23.13 -18.45 3.61
C PRO A 155 23.10 -17.04 3.02
N LEU A 156 23.70 -16.83 1.84
CA LEU A 156 23.64 -15.57 1.11
C LEU A 156 22.22 -15.26 0.60
N THR A 157 21.49 -16.26 0.10
CA THR A 157 20.07 -16.11 -0.30
C THR A 157 19.17 -15.80 0.89
N LEU A 158 19.42 -16.38 2.06
CA LEU A 158 18.68 -16.06 3.29
C LEU A 158 18.97 -14.63 3.77
N LEU A 159 20.25 -14.21 3.79
CA LEU A 159 20.65 -12.84 4.11
C LEU A 159 20.06 -11.82 3.11
N TRP A 160 20.08 -12.15 1.82
CA TRP A 160 19.46 -11.35 0.75
C TRP A 160 17.94 -11.26 0.89
N SER A 161 17.28 -12.33 1.33
CA SER A 161 15.84 -12.32 1.64
C SER A 161 15.51 -11.36 2.78
N VAL A 162 16.33 -11.35 3.84
CA VAL A 162 16.19 -10.41 4.97
C VAL A 162 16.48 -8.97 4.53
N LEU A 163 17.50 -8.74 3.69
CA LEU A 163 17.78 -7.41 3.14
C LEU A 163 16.61 -6.90 2.27
N CYS A 164 16.07 -7.74 1.38
CA CYS A 164 14.88 -7.40 0.59
C CYS A 164 13.66 -7.14 1.46
N PHE A 165 13.48 -7.88 2.57
CA PHE A 165 12.41 -7.62 3.55
C PHE A 165 12.56 -6.22 4.17
N VAL A 166 13.76 -5.89 4.70
CA VAL A 166 14.03 -4.60 5.35
C VAL A 166 13.89 -3.43 4.36
N VAL A 167 14.41 -3.58 3.14
CA VAL A 167 14.23 -2.57 2.08
C VAL A 167 12.74 -2.39 1.75
N SER A 168 11.99 -3.47 1.53
CA SER A 168 10.54 -3.41 1.30
C SER A 168 9.83 -2.67 2.44
N ALA A 169 10.12 -3.04 3.68
CA ALA A 169 9.50 -2.47 4.87
C ALA A 169 9.79 -0.96 4.98
N LEU A 170 11.04 -0.51 4.83
CA LEU A 170 11.39 0.92 4.82
C LEU A 170 10.67 1.70 3.70
N GLY A 171 10.42 1.09 2.54
CA GLY A 171 9.61 1.67 1.47
C GLY A 171 8.13 1.90 1.84
N VAL A 172 7.59 1.13 2.79
CA VAL A 172 6.28 1.37 3.38
C VAL A 172 6.40 2.36 4.54
N THR A 173 7.24 2.08 5.54
CA THR A 173 7.25 2.77 6.83
C THR A 173 7.90 4.16 6.77
N ALA A 174 9.16 4.27 6.33
CA ALA A 174 9.80 5.57 6.11
C ALA A 174 9.19 6.28 4.88
N GLY A 175 8.88 5.52 3.83
CA GLY A 175 8.29 5.99 2.58
C GLY A 175 6.79 6.34 2.68
N ALA A 176 5.94 5.42 2.21
CA ALA A 176 4.51 5.69 1.98
C ALA A 176 3.78 6.24 3.21
N HIS A 177 4.13 5.74 4.39
CA HIS A 177 3.56 6.09 5.69
C HIS A 177 4.09 7.43 6.22
N ARG A 178 5.28 7.45 6.83
CA ARG A 178 5.78 8.62 7.56
C ARG A 178 6.06 9.82 6.64
N LEU A 179 6.78 9.62 5.52
CA LEU A 179 7.12 10.70 4.59
C LEU A 179 5.91 11.20 3.79
N TRP A 180 5.19 10.30 3.11
CA TRP A 180 4.17 10.71 2.14
C TRP A 180 2.76 10.82 2.72
N SER A 181 2.33 9.96 3.66
CA SER A 181 0.98 10.11 4.26
C SER A 181 0.93 11.30 5.21
N HIS A 182 1.75 11.28 6.28
CA HIS A 182 1.67 12.26 7.39
C HIS A 182 2.59 13.48 7.25
N ARG A 183 3.45 13.50 6.23
CA ARG A 183 4.45 14.55 5.99
C ARG A 183 5.28 14.85 7.26
N SER A 184 5.70 13.82 8.00
CA SER A 184 6.30 13.96 9.34
C SER A 184 7.78 14.34 9.33
N TYR A 185 8.44 14.23 8.18
CA TYR A 185 9.76 14.77 7.89
C TYR A 185 9.86 15.14 6.40
N LYS A 186 10.96 15.76 5.96
CA LYS A 186 11.23 16.08 4.55
C LYS A 186 12.43 15.30 4.04
N ALA A 187 12.28 14.64 2.90
CA ALA A 187 13.33 13.88 2.21
C ALA A 187 13.86 14.63 0.97
N SER A 188 15.17 14.51 0.74
CA SER A 188 15.85 14.89 -0.51
C SER A 188 15.43 14.01 -1.68
N THR A 189 15.61 14.48 -2.92
CA THR A 189 15.24 13.73 -4.13
C THR A 189 15.89 12.34 -4.23
N PRO A 190 17.20 12.13 -3.93
CA PRO A 190 17.78 10.79 -3.93
C PRO A 190 17.11 9.84 -2.92
N LEU A 191 16.81 10.32 -1.71
CA LEU A 191 16.11 9.53 -0.69
C LEU A 191 14.67 9.21 -1.10
N LYS A 192 13.96 10.16 -1.73
CA LYS A 192 12.63 9.90 -2.32
C LYS A 192 12.68 8.82 -3.39
N ILE A 193 13.68 8.85 -4.27
CA ILE A 193 13.85 7.84 -5.33
C ILE A 193 14.12 6.46 -4.70
N PHE A 194 15.03 6.38 -3.72
CA PHE A 194 15.27 5.14 -2.97
C PHE A 194 14.00 4.59 -2.32
N LEU A 195 13.28 5.41 -1.55
CA LEU A 195 12.04 5.00 -0.87
C LEU A 195 10.91 4.62 -1.85
N SER A 196 10.90 5.20 -3.05
CA SER A 196 9.94 4.88 -4.12
C SER A 196 10.23 3.53 -4.80
N LEU A 197 11.50 3.20 -5.02
CA LEU A 197 11.92 1.87 -5.50
C LEU A 197 11.72 0.79 -4.42
N ALA A 198 12.02 1.12 -3.16
CA ALA A 198 11.74 0.29 -2.00
C ALA A 198 10.23 0.01 -1.81
N ASN A 199 9.38 1.02 -1.96
CA ASN A 199 7.92 0.85 -1.95
C ASN A 199 7.44 -0.07 -3.08
N SER A 200 8.07 0.05 -4.26
CA SER A 200 7.79 -0.83 -5.40
C SER A 200 8.24 -2.28 -5.15
N MET A 201 9.26 -2.52 -4.32
CA MET A 201 9.63 -3.87 -3.83
C MET A 201 8.60 -4.44 -2.85
N ALA A 202 7.93 -3.59 -2.07
CA ALA A 202 6.89 -3.98 -1.12
C ALA A 202 5.54 -4.32 -1.77
N PHE A 203 5.26 -3.78 -2.97
CA PHE A 203 4.07 -4.06 -3.79
C PHE A 203 2.73 -4.01 -3.00
N GLN A 204 2.40 -2.84 -2.47
CA GLN A 204 1.17 -2.55 -1.71
C GLN A 204 0.28 -1.47 -2.36
N ASN A 205 0.16 -1.49 -3.70
CA ASN A 205 -0.26 -0.36 -4.54
C ASN A 205 0.77 0.78 -4.59
N ASP A 206 0.55 1.76 -5.46
CA ASP A 206 1.42 2.92 -5.61
C ASP A 206 1.26 3.92 -4.45
N ILE A 207 2.28 4.77 -4.26
CA ILE A 207 2.36 5.68 -3.10
C ILE A 207 1.13 6.59 -2.98
N TYR A 208 0.53 7.02 -4.10
CA TYR A 208 -0.65 7.89 -4.08
C TYR A 208 -1.92 7.13 -3.65
N GLU A 209 -2.12 5.89 -4.11
CA GLU A 209 -3.22 5.02 -3.66
C GLU A 209 -3.07 4.68 -2.17
N TRP A 210 -1.86 4.26 -1.75
CA TRP A 210 -1.55 3.91 -0.36
C TRP A 210 -1.77 5.10 0.58
N ALA A 211 -1.17 6.25 0.28
CA ALA A 211 -1.26 7.43 1.14
C ALA A 211 -2.66 8.07 1.17
N ARG A 212 -3.44 7.99 0.08
CA ARG A 212 -4.87 8.34 0.11
C ARG A 212 -5.62 7.42 1.07
N ASP A 213 -5.53 6.11 0.89
CA ASP A 213 -6.27 5.15 1.70
C ASP A 213 -5.88 5.26 3.19
N HIS A 214 -4.60 5.49 3.48
CA HIS A 214 -4.11 5.66 4.84
C HIS A 214 -4.56 6.98 5.51
N ARG A 215 -4.60 8.10 4.77
CA ARG A 215 -5.23 9.34 5.26
C ARG A 215 -6.75 9.16 5.50
N VAL A 216 -7.45 8.36 4.69
CA VAL A 216 -8.86 8.01 4.97
C VAL A 216 -8.97 7.17 6.25
N HIS A 217 -8.10 6.18 6.42
CA HIS A 217 -8.03 5.34 7.60
C HIS A 217 -7.85 6.17 8.90
N HIS A 218 -6.85 7.04 8.97
CA HIS A 218 -6.66 7.91 10.15
C HIS A 218 -7.88 8.79 10.42
N LYS A 219 -8.43 9.42 9.38
CA LYS A 219 -9.51 10.38 9.54
C LYS A 219 -10.86 9.75 9.93
N TYR A 220 -11.12 8.52 9.51
CA TYR A 220 -12.41 7.84 9.70
C TYR A 220 -12.28 6.43 10.28
N SER A 221 -11.22 6.20 11.05
CA SER A 221 -10.86 4.94 11.73
C SER A 221 -12.06 4.28 12.38
N GLU A 222 -12.14 2.94 12.34
CA GLU A 222 -13.24 2.13 12.89
C GLU A 222 -14.63 2.30 12.22
N THR A 223 -14.79 3.17 11.22
CA THR A 223 -16.07 3.39 10.52
C THR A 223 -16.16 2.72 9.15
N ASP A 224 -17.33 2.69 8.55
CA ASP A 224 -17.57 2.25 7.17
C ASP A 224 -16.85 3.09 6.08
N ALA A 225 -16.21 4.20 6.44
CA ALA A 225 -15.30 4.93 5.57
C ALA A 225 -13.83 4.49 5.70
N ASP A 226 -13.44 3.76 6.74
CA ASP A 226 -12.10 3.17 6.89
C ASP A 226 -11.93 1.99 5.90
N PRO A 227 -10.89 2.01 5.02
CA PRO A 227 -10.64 0.93 4.06
C PRO A 227 -10.52 -0.47 4.69
N HIS A 228 -10.01 -0.56 5.92
CA HIS A 228 -9.70 -1.81 6.62
C HIS A 228 -10.25 -1.85 8.05
N ASN A 229 -11.40 -1.19 8.28
CA ASN A 229 -12.15 -1.13 9.54
C ASN A 229 -12.06 -2.40 10.42
N ALA A 230 -11.35 -2.29 11.54
CA ALA A 230 -11.13 -3.37 12.51
C ALA A 230 -12.41 -3.86 13.24
N VAL A 231 -13.45 -3.05 13.33
CA VAL A 231 -14.77 -3.45 13.91
C VAL A 231 -15.44 -4.54 13.07
N ARG A 232 -15.07 -4.67 11.79
CA ARG A 232 -15.51 -5.77 10.91
C ARG A 232 -14.77 -7.10 11.17
N GLY A 233 -13.87 -7.13 12.16
CA GLY A 233 -13.17 -8.32 12.66
C GLY A 233 -11.84 -8.60 11.97
N PHE A 234 -10.94 -9.29 12.69
CA PHE A 234 -9.53 -9.53 12.31
C PHE A 234 -9.33 -9.93 10.84
N PHE A 235 -10.10 -10.89 10.32
CA PHE A 235 -9.94 -11.35 8.95
C PHE A 235 -10.24 -10.24 7.92
N PHE A 236 -11.21 -9.36 8.17
CA PHE A 236 -11.51 -8.23 7.28
C PHE A 236 -10.36 -7.23 7.28
N SER A 237 -9.90 -6.77 8.44
CA SER A 237 -8.86 -5.73 8.53
C SER A 237 -7.47 -6.22 8.12
N HIS A 238 -7.20 -7.51 8.29
CA HIS A 238 -5.94 -8.12 7.86
C HIS A 238 -5.88 -8.25 6.32
N ILE A 239 -6.78 -9.03 5.71
CA ILE A 239 -6.70 -9.38 4.28
C ILE A 239 -8.05 -9.33 3.53
N GLY A 240 -9.17 -9.52 4.23
CA GLY A 240 -10.52 -9.57 3.64
C GLY A 240 -10.93 -8.29 2.92
N TRP A 241 -10.45 -7.13 3.35
CA TRP A 241 -10.68 -5.85 2.68
C TRP A 241 -10.11 -5.81 1.25
N LEU A 242 -8.98 -6.47 0.99
CA LEU A 242 -8.38 -6.60 -0.35
C LEU A 242 -9.14 -7.57 -1.27
N MET A 243 -9.95 -8.46 -0.71
CA MET A 243 -10.74 -9.46 -1.43
C MET A 243 -12.19 -9.01 -1.69
N LEU A 244 -12.57 -7.82 -1.23
CA LEU A 244 -13.88 -7.21 -1.42
C LEU A 244 -13.77 -5.92 -2.23
N ARG A 245 -14.89 -5.43 -2.76
CA ARG A 245 -14.99 -4.04 -3.21
C ARG A 245 -14.98 -3.11 -2.00
N LYS A 246 -14.21 -2.01 -2.09
CA LYS A 246 -14.21 -0.91 -1.10
C LYS A 246 -15.64 -0.43 -0.86
N HIS A 247 -15.99 -0.12 0.38
CA HIS A 247 -17.30 0.42 0.73
C HIS A 247 -17.49 1.81 0.08
N PRO A 248 -18.71 2.21 -0.34
CA PRO A 248 -18.93 3.48 -1.03
C PRO A 248 -18.40 4.69 -0.25
N ASP A 249 -18.47 4.69 1.07
CA ASP A 249 -17.98 5.79 1.90
C ASP A 249 -16.46 5.93 1.86
N VAL A 250 -15.69 4.83 1.75
CA VAL A 250 -14.23 4.88 1.54
C VAL A 250 -13.90 5.67 0.27
N ILE A 251 -14.70 5.48 -0.79
CA ILE A 251 -14.54 6.15 -2.09
C ILE A 251 -14.99 7.62 -1.98
N GLU A 252 -16.14 7.87 -1.35
CA GLU A 252 -16.70 9.22 -1.17
C GLU A 252 -15.79 10.11 -0.32
N LYS A 253 -15.29 9.59 0.81
CA LYS A 253 -14.38 10.28 1.73
C LYS A 253 -12.98 10.40 1.16
N GLY A 254 -12.46 9.37 0.48
CA GLY A 254 -11.17 9.42 -0.21
C GLY A 254 -11.11 10.46 -1.33
N ARG A 255 -12.24 10.80 -1.95
CA ARG A 255 -12.37 11.92 -2.92
C ARG A 255 -12.51 13.30 -2.26
N LYS A 256 -12.60 13.38 -0.93
CA LYS A 256 -12.73 14.62 -0.13
C LYS A 256 -11.45 14.95 0.67
N LEU A 257 -10.35 14.26 0.40
CA LEU A 257 -9.04 14.55 0.99
C LEU A 257 -8.21 15.45 0.08
N GLU A 258 -7.41 16.33 0.70
CA GLU A 258 -6.37 17.07 -0.01
C GLU A 258 -5.16 16.18 -0.27
N LEU A 259 -4.87 15.96 -1.56
CA LEU A 259 -3.80 15.10 -2.08
C LEU A 259 -2.89 15.86 -3.06
N THR A 260 -3.01 17.19 -3.10
CA THR A 260 -2.27 18.09 -4.00
C THR A 260 -0.76 18.02 -3.75
N ASP A 261 -0.33 17.74 -2.52
CA ASP A 261 1.07 17.51 -2.15
C ASP A 261 1.66 16.26 -2.81
N LEU A 262 0.86 15.20 -2.95
CA LEU A 262 1.27 13.96 -3.62
C LEU A 262 1.25 14.11 -5.15
N GLN A 263 0.32 14.92 -5.69
CA GLN A 263 0.26 15.26 -7.12
C GLN A 263 1.44 16.15 -7.56
N ALA A 264 1.92 17.03 -6.68
CA ALA A 264 3.09 17.87 -6.92
C ALA A 264 4.43 17.11 -6.81
N ASP A 265 4.47 15.98 -6.09
CA ASP A 265 5.69 15.16 -5.97
C ASP A 265 5.94 14.34 -7.24
N LYS A 266 6.87 14.83 -8.07
CA LYS A 266 7.29 14.18 -9.31
C LYS A 266 7.76 12.73 -9.12
N VAL A 267 8.29 12.35 -7.95
CA VAL A 267 8.72 10.96 -7.68
C VAL A 267 7.51 10.05 -7.45
N VAL A 268 6.50 10.53 -6.71
CA VAL A 268 5.23 9.81 -6.48
C VAL A 268 4.49 9.61 -7.80
N MET A 269 4.34 10.67 -8.59
CA MET A 269 3.62 10.60 -9.87
C MET A 269 4.39 9.78 -10.93
N PHE A 270 5.72 9.79 -10.93
CA PHE A 270 6.51 8.88 -11.75
C PHE A 270 6.29 7.42 -11.34
N GLN A 271 6.35 7.11 -10.04
CA GLN A 271 6.13 5.75 -9.54
C GLN A 271 4.72 5.26 -9.87
N ARG A 272 3.68 6.09 -9.71
CA ARG A 272 2.30 5.78 -10.10
C ARG A 272 2.18 5.47 -11.59
N ASN A 273 2.79 6.29 -12.45
CA ASN A 273 2.72 6.11 -13.91
C ASN A 273 3.41 4.82 -14.39
N TYR A 274 4.52 4.43 -13.76
CA TYR A 274 5.29 3.23 -14.13
C TYR A 274 5.10 2.04 -13.18
N TYR A 275 4.10 2.09 -12.30
CA TYR A 275 3.98 1.20 -11.13
C TYR A 275 4.06 -0.29 -11.45
N LYS A 276 3.39 -0.73 -12.53
CA LYS A 276 3.40 -2.14 -12.95
C LYS A 276 4.80 -2.63 -13.31
N LEU A 277 5.61 -1.77 -13.95
CA LEU A 277 6.99 -2.08 -14.31
C LEU A 277 7.91 -2.02 -13.08
N SER A 278 7.76 -1.01 -12.22
CA SER A 278 8.57 -0.92 -11.01
C SER A 278 8.30 -2.07 -10.05
N VAL A 279 7.06 -2.56 -9.92
CA VAL A 279 6.72 -3.77 -9.15
C VAL A 279 7.34 -5.02 -9.74
N VAL A 280 7.21 -5.26 -11.05
CA VAL A 280 7.80 -6.44 -11.70
C VAL A 280 9.32 -6.48 -11.50
N LEU A 281 10.00 -5.34 -11.67
CA LEU A 281 11.44 -5.23 -11.50
C LEU A 281 11.86 -5.33 -10.03
N MET A 282 11.27 -4.54 -9.14
CA MET A 282 11.71 -4.43 -7.74
C MET A 282 11.22 -5.58 -6.86
N CYS A 283 9.96 -6.02 -7.00
CA CYS A 283 9.36 -7.03 -6.11
C CYS A 283 9.69 -8.47 -6.53
N PHE A 284 9.86 -8.74 -7.84
CA PHE A 284 10.04 -10.11 -8.34
C PHE A 284 11.39 -10.32 -9.04
N PHE A 285 11.75 -9.46 -10.00
CA PHE A 285 12.95 -9.66 -10.82
C PHE A 285 14.23 -9.54 -9.99
N ILE A 286 14.46 -8.41 -9.30
CA ILE A 286 15.68 -8.18 -8.51
C ILE A 286 15.84 -9.22 -7.39
N PRO A 287 14.84 -9.54 -6.56
CA PRO A 287 15.00 -10.53 -5.50
C PRO A 287 15.32 -11.94 -6.00
N MET A 288 14.85 -12.32 -7.20
CA MET A 288 15.10 -13.64 -7.81
C MET A 288 16.39 -13.71 -8.63
N PHE A 289 16.70 -12.72 -9.47
CA PHE A 289 17.83 -12.80 -10.39
C PHE A 289 19.18 -12.51 -9.72
N VAL A 290 19.22 -11.67 -8.68
CA VAL A 290 20.46 -11.38 -7.92
C VAL A 290 21.11 -12.64 -7.32
N PRO A 291 20.41 -13.48 -6.53
CA PRO A 291 21.04 -14.67 -5.92
C PRO A 291 21.45 -15.73 -6.94
N TRP A 292 20.66 -15.92 -8.00
CA TRP A 292 21.00 -16.83 -9.08
C TRP A 292 22.26 -16.39 -9.83
N TYR A 293 22.36 -15.11 -10.19
CA TYR A 293 23.45 -14.61 -11.01
C TYR A 293 24.76 -14.34 -10.23
N LEU A 294 24.68 -13.86 -8.99
CA LEU A 294 25.87 -13.46 -8.22
C LEU A 294 26.50 -14.57 -7.37
N TRP A 295 25.72 -15.57 -6.93
CA TRP A 295 26.26 -16.70 -6.14
C TRP A 295 25.67 -18.07 -6.51
N GLY A 296 25.08 -18.20 -7.69
CA GLY A 296 24.71 -19.50 -8.26
C GLY A 296 23.51 -20.19 -7.58
N GLU A 297 22.67 -19.44 -6.86
CA GLU A 297 21.47 -20.00 -6.23
C GLU A 297 20.53 -20.62 -7.28
N SER A 298 19.80 -21.68 -6.91
CA SER A 298 18.77 -22.24 -7.78
C SER A 298 17.68 -21.21 -8.09
N LEU A 299 17.36 -20.97 -9.38
CA LEU A 299 16.24 -20.11 -9.79
C LEU A 299 14.93 -20.47 -9.09
N TRP A 300 14.73 -21.75 -8.77
CA TRP A 300 13.55 -22.23 -8.06
C TRP A 300 13.53 -21.73 -6.61
N VAL A 301 14.64 -21.89 -5.88
CA VAL A 301 14.79 -21.37 -4.52
C VAL A 301 14.71 -19.84 -4.50
N ALA A 302 15.38 -19.18 -5.45
CA ALA A 302 15.35 -17.73 -5.60
C ALA A 302 13.94 -17.18 -5.91
N TYR A 303 13.13 -17.90 -6.69
CA TYR A 303 11.75 -17.51 -6.96
C TYR A 303 10.86 -17.67 -5.72
N PHE A 304 10.95 -18.80 -5.03
CA PHE A 304 10.06 -19.08 -3.90
C PHE A 304 10.48 -18.42 -2.58
N VAL A 305 11.77 -18.16 -2.34
CA VAL A 305 12.27 -17.61 -1.06
C VAL A 305 12.40 -16.07 -1.06
N PRO A 306 13.42 -15.42 -1.68
CA PRO A 306 13.54 -13.96 -1.67
C PRO A 306 12.50 -13.23 -2.53
N ALA A 307 11.88 -13.89 -3.53
CA ALA A 307 10.71 -13.35 -4.21
C ALA A 307 9.41 -13.65 -3.43
N LEU A 308 8.79 -14.83 -3.55
CA LEU A 308 7.41 -15.06 -3.10
C LEU A 308 7.21 -15.12 -1.57
N LEU A 309 8.01 -15.89 -0.83
CA LEU A 309 7.89 -15.98 0.63
C LEU A 309 8.17 -14.62 1.28
N ARG A 310 9.27 -13.95 0.92
CA ARG A 310 9.60 -12.61 1.43
C ARG A 310 8.51 -11.58 1.13
N TYR A 311 7.93 -11.57 -0.07
CA TYR A 311 6.80 -10.67 -0.37
C TYR A 311 5.58 -10.96 0.54
N THR A 312 5.24 -12.23 0.73
CA THR A 312 4.12 -12.64 1.60
C THR A 312 4.37 -12.27 3.06
N LEU A 313 5.60 -12.40 3.55
CA LEU A 313 5.99 -11.96 4.89
C LEU A 313 5.86 -10.43 5.04
N VAL A 314 6.34 -9.64 4.06
CA VAL A 314 6.17 -8.16 4.07
C VAL A 314 4.69 -7.79 4.14
N LEU A 315 3.83 -8.42 3.33
CA LEU A 315 2.39 -8.18 3.35
C LEU A 315 1.78 -8.49 4.74
N ASN A 316 2.01 -9.69 5.27
CA ASN A 316 1.43 -10.10 6.55
C ASN A 316 1.96 -9.23 7.72
N SER A 317 3.23 -8.84 7.70
CA SER A 317 3.79 -7.87 8.66
C SER A 317 3.08 -6.52 8.63
N THR A 318 2.79 -5.95 7.45
CA THR A 318 2.00 -4.70 7.38
C THR A 318 0.56 -4.93 7.81
N TRP A 319 -0.08 -6.02 7.35
CA TRP A 319 -1.48 -6.31 7.69
C TRP A 319 -1.71 -6.61 9.18
N LEU A 320 -0.67 -7.02 9.93
CA LEU A 320 -0.71 -7.13 11.38
C LEU A 320 -0.85 -5.77 12.08
N VAL A 321 -0.46 -4.66 11.44
CA VAL A 321 -0.72 -3.31 11.94
C VAL A 321 -2.25 -3.07 11.92
N ASN A 322 -2.84 -3.12 10.72
CA ASN A 322 -4.27 -2.90 10.47
C ASN A 322 -5.20 -3.81 11.31
N SER A 323 -4.75 -5.02 11.68
CA SER A 323 -5.56 -5.99 12.42
C SER A 323 -5.13 -6.18 13.88
N ALA A 324 -3.94 -6.74 14.13
CA ALA A 324 -3.51 -7.07 15.48
C ALA A 324 -3.26 -5.81 16.33
N ALA A 325 -2.77 -4.72 15.75
CA ALA A 325 -2.56 -3.46 16.48
C ALA A 325 -3.83 -2.61 16.68
N HIS A 326 -4.99 -2.98 16.12
CA HIS A 326 -6.30 -2.43 16.55
C HIS A 326 -7.00 -3.31 17.61
N MET A 327 -6.61 -4.59 17.72
CA MET A 327 -7.36 -5.58 18.51
C MET A 327 -6.67 -6.02 19.80
N TRP A 328 -5.34 -6.20 19.81
CA TRP A 328 -4.60 -6.71 20.96
C TRP A 328 -3.40 -5.83 21.32
N GLY A 329 -3.24 -5.54 22.61
CA GLY A 329 -2.26 -4.58 23.14
C GLY A 329 -2.88 -3.64 24.17
N ASN A 330 -2.06 -2.73 24.69
CA ASN A 330 -2.44 -1.69 25.64
C ASN A 330 -2.58 -0.31 24.97
N ARG A 331 -3.20 0.66 25.65
CA ARG A 331 -3.58 1.98 25.09
C ARG A 331 -3.17 3.13 26.03
N PRO A 332 -1.86 3.35 26.23
CA PRO A 332 -1.33 4.26 27.25
C PRO A 332 -1.50 5.75 26.94
N TYR A 333 -1.93 6.14 25.74
CA TYR A 333 -2.09 7.54 25.34
C TYR A 333 -3.57 7.94 25.12
N ASP A 334 -4.36 7.08 24.49
CA ASP A 334 -5.81 7.27 24.35
C ASP A 334 -6.57 5.92 24.39
N HIS A 335 -7.37 5.69 25.44
CA HIS A 335 -8.21 4.51 25.62
C HIS A 335 -9.58 4.60 24.92
N GLY A 336 -9.93 5.77 24.37
CA GLY A 336 -11.16 6.00 23.61
C GLY A 336 -11.09 5.50 22.16
N ILE A 337 -9.89 5.26 21.64
CA ILE A 337 -9.64 4.71 20.29
C ILE A 337 -9.30 3.21 20.35
N ASN A 338 -9.44 2.48 19.24
CA ASN A 338 -9.06 1.07 19.16
C ASN A 338 -7.55 0.79 19.01
N PRO A 339 -6.75 1.55 18.22
CA PRO A 339 -5.31 1.36 18.05
C PRO A 339 -4.51 1.17 19.35
N ARG A 340 -3.49 0.29 19.32
CA ARG A 340 -2.83 -0.29 20.50
C ARG A 340 -1.32 -0.41 20.32
N GLU A 341 -0.61 -0.37 21.44
CA GLU A 341 0.80 -0.74 21.49
C GLU A 341 0.91 -2.28 21.50
N ASN A 342 1.54 -2.85 20.48
CA ASN A 342 1.69 -4.31 20.34
C ASN A 342 3.13 -4.68 19.95
N LYS A 343 3.90 -5.17 20.94
CA LYS A 343 5.33 -5.49 20.81
C LYS A 343 5.66 -6.50 19.68
N PHE A 344 4.75 -7.43 19.38
CA PHE A 344 4.95 -8.39 18.29
C PHE A 344 4.81 -7.71 16.93
N VAL A 345 3.85 -6.78 16.79
CA VAL A 345 3.70 -5.93 15.60
C VAL A 345 4.88 -4.96 15.50
N THR A 346 5.34 -4.37 16.61
CA THR A 346 6.53 -3.49 16.62
C THR A 346 7.76 -4.20 16.03
N PHE A 347 8.02 -5.44 16.44
CA PHE A 347 9.12 -6.24 15.90
C PHE A 347 8.91 -6.64 14.43
N SER A 348 7.75 -7.22 14.09
CA SER A 348 7.48 -7.75 12.75
C SER A 348 7.26 -6.68 11.67
N ALA A 349 6.79 -5.48 12.05
CA ALA A 349 6.62 -4.31 11.20
C ALA A 349 7.71 -3.23 11.44
N ILE A 350 8.87 -3.62 11.98
CA ILE A 350 10.11 -2.83 12.15
C ILE A 350 9.99 -1.47 12.88
N GLY A 351 8.89 -1.23 13.58
CA GLY A 351 8.59 -0.01 14.34
C GLY A 351 7.10 0.27 14.51
N GLU A 352 6.26 -0.01 13.52
CA GLU A 352 4.92 0.61 13.44
C GLU A 352 3.84 0.03 14.38
N GLY A 353 4.20 -0.94 15.22
CA GLY A 353 3.31 -1.53 16.24
C GLY A 353 3.09 -0.66 17.50
N TYR A 354 3.68 0.52 17.57
CA TYR A 354 3.39 1.55 18.58
C TYR A 354 2.13 2.36 18.16
N HIS A 355 1.02 1.64 17.96
CA HIS A 355 -0.10 2.13 17.16
C HIS A 355 -1.08 3.04 17.91
N ASN A 356 -1.17 2.93 19.24
CA ASN A 356 -1.92 3.87 20.07
C ASN A 356 -1.21 5.23 20.10
N TYR A 357 0.13 5.23 20.23
CA TYR A 357 0.92 6.46 20.08
C TYR A 357 0.69 7.07 18.71
N HIS A 358 0.81 6.26 17.66
CA HIS A 358 0.72 6.72 16.29
C HIS A 358 -0.64 7.36 15.95
N HIS A 359 -1.77 6.73 16.29
CA HIS A 359 -3.08 7.35 16.05
C HIS A 359 -3.37 8.55 16.97
N THR A 360 -2.71 8.63 18.12
CA THR A 360 -2.79 9.81 19.01
C THR A 360 -1.95 10.98 18.48
N PHE A 361 -0.83 10.69 17.81
CA PHE A 361 0.15 11.66 17.33
C PHE A 361 0.65 11.34 15.90
N PRO A 362 -0.23 11.34 14.87
CA PRO A 362 0.09 10.82 13.54
C PRO A 362 1.17 11.63 12.80
N TYR A 363 1.38 12.87 13.20
CA TYR A 363 2.38 13.79 12.66
C TYR A 363 3.82 13.52 13.15
N ASP A 364 4.03 12.61 14.11
CA ASP A 364 5.35 12.32 14.67
C ASP A 364 6.19 11.40 13.75
N TYR A 365 7.43 11.81 13.46
CA TYR A 365 8.31 11.09 12.53
C TYR A 365 8.77 9.70 13.03
N ALA A 366 8.79 9.48 14.35
CA ALA A 366 9.21 8.22 14.93
C ALA A 366 8.03 7.25 15.12
N THR A 367 6.79 7.74 15.11
CA THR A 367 5.54 6.98 15.41
C THR A 367 5.51 6.29 16.78
N SER A 368 6.49 6.57 17.67
CA SER A 368 6.52 6.07 19.05
C SER A 368 7.22 7.04 20.00
N GLU A 369 6.88 7.00 21.28
CA GLU A 369 7.56 7.77 22.34
C GLU A 369 9.06 7.46 22.44
N PHE A 370 9.47 6.24 22.07
CA PHE A 370 10.80 5.71 22.39
C PHE A 370 11.85 5.81 21.28
N GLY A 371 11.56 6.55 20.20
CA GLY A 371 12.53 6.83 19.13
C GLY A 371 12.99 5.58 18.39
N CYS A 372 14.24 5.16 18.62
CA CYS A 372 14.88 3.97 18.04
C CYS A 372 14.53 2.64 18.73
N LYS A 373 13.97 2.65 19.94
CA LYS A 373 13.69 1.44 20.74
C LYS A 373 12.74 0.52 19.96
N LEU A 374 13.24 -0.63 19.50
CA LEU A 374 12.55 -1.58 18.59
C LEU A 374 12.00 -0.96 17.29
N ASN A 375 12.60 0.13 16.80
CA ASN A 375 12.03 0.94 15.70
C ASN A 375 13.13 1.30 14.69
N LEU A 376 13.43 0.34 13.82
CA LEU A 376 14.46 0.45 12.79
C LEU A 376 14.12 1.54 11.77
N THR A 377 12.83 1.77 11.50
CA THR A 377 12.37 2.89 10.65
C THR A 377 12.87 4.24 11.16
N THR A 378 12.75 4.51 12.48
CA THR A 378 13.25 5.75 13.08
C THR A 378 14.77 5.86 12.97
N CYS A 379 15.50 4.78 13.27
CA CYS A 379 16.97 4.77 13.17
C CYS A 379 17.46 5.01 11.74
N PHE A 380 16.74 4.49 10.74
CA PHE A 380 17.01 4.78 9.33
C PHE A 380 16.77 6.27 9.00
N ILE A 381 15.65 6.87 9.42
CA ILE A 381 15.37 8.29 9.17
C ILE A 381 16.41 9.17 9.88
N ASP A 382 16.83 8.82 11.09
CA ASP A 382 17.86 9.54 11.84
C ASP A 382 19.24 9.47 11.17
N PHE A 383 19.62 8.30 10.65
CA PHE A 383 20.84 8.15 9.85
C PHE A 383 20.74 8.94 8.53
N MET A 384 19.58 8.96 7.86
CA MET A 384 19.37 9.81 6.69
C MET A 384 19.43 11.31 7.04
N CYS A 385 19.04 11.71 8.25
CA CYS A 385 19.23 13.07 8.74
C CYS A 385 20.70 13.40 9.01
N PHE A 386 21.47 12.47 9.59
CA PHE A 386 22.92 12.62 9.76
C PHE A 386 23.64 12.79 8.42
N LEU A 387 23.21 12.06 7.38
CA LEU A 387 23.73 12.22 6.01
C LEU A 387 23.19 13.47 5.27
N GLY A 388 22.37 14.31 5.90
CA GLY A 388 21.73 15.47 5.26
C GLY A 388 20.68 15.13 4.19
N LEU A 389 20.35 13.85 4.00
CA LEU A 389 19.38 13.36 3.02
C LEU A 389 17.92 13.51 3.50
N ALA A 390 17.71 13.69 4.81
CA ALA A 390 16.42 14.00 5.43
C ALA A 390 16.55 15.20 6.39
N LYS A 391 15.46 15.92 6.64
CA LYS A 391 15.39 17.02 7.61
C LYS A 391 13.97 17.25 8.13
N ASP A 392 13.81 18.25 9.00
CA ASP A 392 12.52 18.75 9.50
C ASP A 392 11.65 17.65 10.16
N ARG A 393 12.30 16.73 10.89
CA ARG A 393 11.67 15.67 11.71
C ARG A 393 10.74 16.29 12.76
N LYS A 394 9.43 16.11 12.64
CA LYS A 394 8.43 16.55 13.62
C LYS A 394 8.39 15.60 14.81
N ARG A 395 8.56 16.12 16.03
CA ARG A 395 8.57 15.34 17.28
C ARG A 395 7.57 15.93 18.27
N VAL A 396 6.73 15.11 18.89
CA VAL A 396 5.87 15.53 20.02
C VAL A 396 6.76 15.81 21.24
N SER A 397 6.45 16.86 22.01
CA SER A 397 7.18 17.16 23.24
C SER A 397 6.76 16.24 24.40
N SER A 398 7.67 15.95 25.31
CA SER A 398 7.46 15.01 26.43
C SER A 398 6.30 15.44 27.34
N GLU A 399 6.11 16.74 27.51
CA GLU A 399 5.03 17.34 28.31
C GLU A 399 3.67 17.06 27.68
N LEU A 400 3.56 17.14 26.35
CA LEU A 400 2.33 16.86 25.62
C LEU A 400 2.02 15.35 25.57
N ILE A 401 3.04 14.49 25.46
CA ILE A 401 2.89 13.04 25.58
C ILE A 401 2.36 12.69 26.98
N LEU A 402 2.99 13.21 28.04
CA LEU A 402 2.62 12.93 29.43
C LEU A 402 1.22 13.47 29.76
N ALA A 403 0.90 14.71 29.38
CA ALA A 403 -0.42 15.29 29.60
C ALA A 403 -1.53 14.52 28.86
N ARG A 404 -1.25 13.98 27.66
CA ARG A 404 -2.19 13.13 26.93
C ARG A 404 -2.38 11.78 27.62
N ALA A 405 -1.29 11.12 28.03
CA ALA A 405 -1.35 9.86 28.78
C ALA A 405 -2.10 10.01 30.12
N GLN A 406 -1.89 11.11 30.85
CA GLN A 406 -2.63 11.42 32.08
C GLN A 406 -4.12 11.72 31.83
N ARG A 407 -4.46 12.39 30.72
CA ARG A 407 -5.85 12.77 30.40
C ARG A 407 -6.68 11.63 29.82
N THR A 408 -6.08 10.74 29.03
CA THR A 408 -6.80 9.75 28.22
C THR A 408 -6.14 8.37 28.13
N GLY A 409 -4.98 8.12 28.73
CA GLY A 409 -4.40 6.78 28.75
C GLY A 409 -5.28 5.75 29.50
N ASP A 410 -5.00 4.47 29.30
CA ASP A 410 -5.60 3.35 30.04
C ASP A 410 -4.88 3.03 31.37
N GLY A 411 -3.98 3.92 31.83
CA GLY A 411 -3.14 3.70 33.00
C GLY A 411 -1.96 2.75 32.78
N SER A 412 -1.76 2.20 31.58
CA SER A 412 -0.61 1.32 31.28
C SER A 412 0.68 2.06 30.88
N HIS A 413 0.65 3.40 30.81
CA HIS A 413 1.83 4.20 30.51
C HIS A 413 2.91 3.98 31.59
N ARG A 414 4.15 3.80 31.15
CA ARG A 414 5.31 3.65 32.04
C ARG A 414 6.43 4.52 31.52
N SER A 415 6.92 5.42 32.37
CA SER A 415 8.17 6.14 32.17
C SER A 415 9.36 5.15 32.23
N GLY A 416 9.87 4.71 31.06
CA GLY A 416 11.01 3.78 30.96
C GLY A 416 11.21 3.15 29.58
#